data_AF-A0A354I2Y8-F1
#
_entry.id   AF-A0A354I2Y8-F1
#
_cell.length_a   1.000
_cell.length_b   1.000
_cell.length_c   1.000
_cell.angle_alpha   90.00
_cell.angle_beta   90.00
_cell.angle_gamma   90.00
#
_symmetry.space_group_name_H-M   'P 1'
#
loop_
_entity.id
_entity.type
_entity.pdbx_description
1 polymer ?
#
loop_
_entity_poly.entity_id
_entity_poly.type
_entity_poly.pdbx_seq_one_letter_code
_entity_poly.pdbx_strand_id
1 'polypeptide(L)'
;MGDVSIKMYDKFGCVLRIESTCNDIGTFRVKRKVEHRDGSSSEQKAPLKKSIYSLYQLFTIMKAANYRYLEFISSFDDHSGGKENLTKVTDSVVDRGRSYRGLNFFAERDLQVLEVISRGEYMTFGMQGKDIRQHLENISPSAMSRIFKRLRLHGIIERVQGTYKYFATAYGKEIIAAGLTVRNLVLIPALA
;
A
#
# COMPACT_ATOMS: atom_id res chain seq x y z
N MET A 1 -11.15 -26.30 -18.51
CA MET A 1 -9.89 -25.99 -17.81
C MET A 1 -8.77 -26.31 -18.79
N GLY A 2 -7.89 -25.36 -19.11
CA GLY A 2 -6.82 -25.58 -20.10
C GLY A 2 -5.77 -26.59 -19.64
N ASP A 3 -4.85 -26.96 -20.53
CA ASP A 3 -3.78 -27.94 -20.25
C ASP A 3 -2.82 -27.51 -19.14
N VAL A 4 -2.73 -26.20 -18.88
CA VAL A 4 -2.00 -25.59 -17.76
C VAL A 4 -2.88 -24.50 -17.16
N SER A 5 -2.98 -24.43 -15.84
CA SER A 5 -3.71 -23.38 -15.13
C SER A 5 -3.09 -23.05 -13.78
N ILE A 6 -3.29 -21.81 -13.32
CA ILE A 6 -3.03 -21.41 -11.94
C ILE A 6 -4.37 -21.33 -11.22
N LYS A 7 -4.44 -21.92 -10.02
CA LYS A 7 -5.59 -21.84 -9.13
C LYS A 7 -5.19 -21.05 -7.89
N MET A 8 -6.09 -20.18 -7.48
CA MET A 8 -5.98 -19.40 -6.25
C MET A 8 -7.22 -19.67 -5.41
N TYR A 9 -7.03 -20.02 -4.15
CA TYR A 9 -8.14 -20.21 -3.23
C TYR A 9 -7.70 -19.90 -1.81
N ASP A 10 -8.69 -19.52 -1.01
CA ASP A 10 -8.55 -19.37 0.41
C ASP A 10 -8.66 -20.75 1.08
N LYS A 11 -7.63 -21.10 1.85
CA LYS A 11 -7.64 -22.29 2.68
C LYS A 11 -7.94 -21.87 4.12
N PHE A 12 -9.12 -22.29 4.59
CA PHE A 12 -9.62 -22.07 5.96
C PHE A 12 -9.93 -20.63 6.36
N GLY A 13 -10.07 -19.68 5.42
CA GLY A 13 -10.40 -18.30 5.77
C GLY A 13 -9.19 -17.41 6.06
N CYS A 14 -7.98 -17.97 6.03
CA CYS A 14 -6.80 -17.33 6.62
C CYS A 14 -5.48 -17.59 5.87
N VAL A 15 -5.45 -18.50 4.89
CA VAL A 15 -4.23 -18.82 4.15
C VAL A 15 -4.53 -18.77 2.65
N LEU A 16 -3.96 -17.77 1.98
CA LEU A 16 -3.95 -17.74 0.53
C LEU A 16 -3.08 -18.87 -0.01
N ARG A 17 -3.66 -19.74 -0.83
CA ARG A 17 -2.92 -20.78 -1.54
C ARG A 17 -2.99 -20.55 -3.04
N ILE A 18 -1.81 -20.58 -3.65
CA ILE A 18 -1.62 -20.51 -5.10
C ILE A 18 -0.96 -21.81 -5.54
N GLU A 19 -1.57 -22.49 -6.51
CA GLU A 19 -1.03 -23.71 -7.08
C GLU A 19 -1.16 -23.71 -8.60
N SER A 20 -0.15 -24.27 -9.26
CA SER A 20 -0.21 -24.54 -10.70
C SER A 20 -0.65 -25.99 -10.89
N THR A 21 -1.57 -26.22 -11.82
CA THR A 21 -1.99 -27.56 -12.26
C THR A 21 -1.73 -27.72 -13.75
N CYS A 22 -1.31 -28.91 -14.17
CA CYS A 22 -1.00 -29.21 -15.55
C CYS A 22 -1.52 -30.61 -15.91
N ASN A 23 -2.38 -30.69 -16.92
CA ASN A 23 -2.94 -31.93 -17.46
C ASN A 23 -2.03 -32.52 -18.54
N ASP A 24 -1.49 -31.66 -19.41
CA ASP A 24 -0.50 -32.05 -20.42
C ASP A 24 0.80 -31.25 -20.27
N ILE A 25 1.85 -31.93 -19.81
CA ILE A 25 3.16 -31.33 -19.62
C ILE A 25 3.92 -31.12 -20.94
N GLY A 26 3.47 -31.75 -22.04
CA GLY A 26 4.06 -31.59 -23.37
C GLY A 26 3.95 -30.15 -23.90
N THR A 27 3.03 -29.36 -23.33
CA THR A 27 2.91 -27.92 -23.55
C THR A 27 4.18 -27.15 -23.22
N PHE A 28 4.97 -27.63 -22.24
CA PHE A 28 6.23 -27.02 -21.87
C PHE A 28 7.36 -27.50 -22.79
N ARG A 29 8.15 -26.57 -23.34
CA ARG A 29 9.31 -26.90 -24.18
C ARG A 29 10.61 -26.63 -23.43
N VAL A 30 11.41 -27.67 -23.22
CA VAL A 30 12.70 -27.62 -22.52
C VAL A 30 13.83 -27.99 -23.48
N LYS A 31 15.05 -27.50 -23.21
CA LYS A 31 16.23 -28.03 -23.88
C LYS A 31 16.48 -29.44 -23.38
N ARG A 32 16.54 -30.39 -24.31
CA ARG A 32 16.86 -31.80 -24.03
C ARG A 32 17.42 -32.48 -25.26
N LYS A 33 18.16 -33.56 -25.03
CA LYS A 33 18.50 -34.55 -26.05
C LYS A 33 17.23 -35.16 -26.66
N VAL A 34 17.17 -35.13 -27.98
CA VAL A 34 16.15 -35.77 -28.81
C VAL A 34 16.84 -36.84 -29.64
N GLU A 35 16.39 -38.08 -29.48
CA GLU A 35 16.79 -39.22 -30.32
C GLU A 35 15.94 -39.21 -31.59
N HIS A 36 16.60 -39.37 -32.74
CA HIS A 36 15.99 -39.36 -34.07
C HIS A 36 15.77 -40.80 -34.57
N ARG A 37 14.94 -40.96 -35.61
CA ARG A 37 14.63 -42.28 -36.17
C ARG A 37 15.85 -42.97 -36.81
N ASP A 38 16.84 -42.20 -37.24
CA ASP A 38 18.10 -42.68 -37.79
C ASP A 38 19.14 -43.07 -36.72
N GLY A 39 18.76 -43.01 -35.44
CA GLY A 39 19.65 -43.33 -34.31
C GLY A 39 20.62 -42.20 -33.93
N SER A 40 20.59 -41.07 -34.65
CA SER A 40 21.32 -39.88 -34.26
C SER A 40 20.61 -39.15 -33.11
N SER A 41 21.32 -38.23 -32.44
CA SER A 41 20.74 -37.45 -31.37
C SER A 41 21.20 -36.00 -31.40
N SER A 42 20.34 -35.09 -30.93
CA SER A 42 20.65 -33.66 -30.89
C SER A 42 19.98 -32.97 -29.71
N GLU A 43 20.61 -31.92 -29.19
CA GLU A 43 20.02 -31.04 -28.19
C GLU A 43 19.04 -30.07 -28.85
N GLN A 44 17.77 -30.12 -28.46
CA GLN A 44 16.73 -29.27 -29.04
C GLN A 44 15.77 -28.75 -27.98
N LYS A 45 15.11 -27.62 -28.27
CA LYS A 45 13.98 -27.12 -27.47
C LYS A 45 12.73 -27.92 -27.86
N ALA A 46 12.45 -29.00 -27.13
CA ALA A 46 11.40 -29.96 -27.45
C ALA A 46 10.36 -30.08 -26.31
N PRO A 47 9.15 -30.59 -26.59
CA PRO A 47 8.16 -30.91 -25.56
C PRO A 47 8.75 -31.73 -24.42
N LEU A 48 8.35 -31.38 -23.19
CA LEU A 48 8.69 -32.12 -21.98
C LEU A 48 8.06 -33.51 -22.03
N LYS A 49 8.84 -34.55 -21.72
CA LYS A 49 8.37 -35.94 -21.76
C LYS A 49 7.66 -36.30 -20.47
N LYS A 50 6.56 -37.06 -20.55
CA LYS A 50 5.91 -37.66 -19.37
C LYS A 50 6.75 -38.81 -18.82
N SER A 51 7.66 -38.47 -17.90
CA SER A 51 8.61 -39.40 -17.29
C SER A 51 9.03 -38.90 -15.91
N ILE A 52 9.45 -39.81 -15.03
CA ILE A 52 10.03 -39.49 -13.72
C ILE A 52 11.25 -38.56 -13.84
N TYR A 53 12.01 -38.64 -14.94
CA TYR A 53 13.17 -37.78 -15.18
C TYR A 53 12.81 -36.32 -15.44
N SER A 54 11.55 -36.04 -15.83
CA SER A 54 11.06 -34.69 -16.09
C SER A 54 10.48 -34.01 -14.84
N LEU A 55 10.42 -34.69 -13.69
CA LEU A 55 9.85 -34.13 -12.45
C LEU A 55 10.56 -32.87 -11.99
N TYR A 56 11.90 -32.84 -12.06
CA TYR A 56 12.67 -31.67 -11.64
C TYR A 56 12.41 -30.45 -12.55
N GLN A 57 12.39 -30.68 -13.87
CA GLN A 57 12.09 -29.63 -14.84
C GLN A 57 10.66 -29.12 -14.68
N LEU A 58 9.69 -30.02 -14.52
CA LEU A 58 8.30 -29.68 -14.25
C LEU A 58 8.14 -28.89 -12.95
N PHE A 59 8.75 -29.34 -11.85
CA PHE A 59 8.76 -28.64 -10.57
C PHE A 59 9.28 -27.21 -10.73
N THR A 60 10.40 -27.04 -11.44
CA THR A 60 11.02 -25.74 -11.65
C THR A 60 10.10 -24.79 -12.43
N ILE A 61 9.48 -25.28 -13.51
CA ILE A 61 8.55 -24.51 -14.33
C ILE A 61 7.32 -24.08 -13.52
N MET A 62 6.70 -25.02 -12.81
CA MET A 62 5.48 -24.80 -12.03
C MET A 62 5.74 -23.89 -10.82
N LYS A 63 6.88 -24.09 -10.13
CA LYS A 63 7.34 -23.19 -9.07
C LYS A 63 7.50 -21.78 -9.63
N ALA A 64 8.24 -21.60 -10.73
CA ALA A 64 8.45 -20.29 -11.31
C ALA A 64 7.14 -19.61 -11.75
N ALA A 65 6.14 -20.37 -12.24
CA ALA A 65 4.82 -19.86 -12.55
C ALA A 65 4.10 -19.33 -11.30
N ASN A 66 4.08 -20.10 -10.21
CA ASN A 66 3.53 -19.65 -8.93
C ASN A 66 4.23 -18.39 -8.40
N TYR A 67 5.56 -18.32 -8.45
CA TYR A 67 6.32 -17.16 -7.97
C TYR A 67 6.02 -15.90 -8.78
N ARG A 68 5.99 -15.97 -10.12
CA ARG A 68 5.62 -14.82 -10.96
C ARG A 68 4.19 -14.34 -10.68
N TYR A 69 3.27 -15.27 -10.43
CA TYR A 69 1.89 -14.90 -10.11
C TYR A 69 1.76 -14.32 -8.69
N LEU A 70 2.52 -14.84 -7.72
CA LEU A 70 2.61 -14.28 -6.39
C LEU A 70 3.20 -12.86 -6.41
N GLU A 71 4.25 -12.65 -7.20
CA GLU A 71 4.85 -11.33 -7.43
C GLU A 71 3.83 -10.35 -8.04
N PHE A 72 3.08 -10.79 -9.05
CA PHE A 72 1.98 -10.00 -9.63
C PHE A 72 0.90 -9.65 -8.61
N ILE A 73 0.49 -10.58 -7.75
CA ILE A 73 -0.50 -10.28 -6.70
C ILE A 73 0.08 -9.31 -5.66
N SER A 74 1.36 -9.46 -5.33
CA SER A 74 2.03 -8.58 -4.37
C SER A 74 2.20 -7.14 -4.85
N SER A 75 2.04 -6.88 -6.15
CA SER A 75 2.06 -5.50 -6.68
C SER A 75 0.73 -4.76 -6.49
N PHE A 76 -0.33 -5.43 -6.03
CA PHE A 76 -1.57 -4.74 -5.68
C PHE A 76 -1.38 -3.92 -4.40
N ASP A 77 -1.97 -2.73 -4.37
CA ASP A 77 -1.94 -1.88 -3.19
C ASP A 77 -2.61 -2.59 -2.01
N ASP A 78 -1.84 -2.80 -0.93
CA ASP A 78 -2.36 -3.37 0.29
C ASP A 78 -3.08 -2.28 1.11
N HIS A 79 -4.40 -2.24 0.99
CA HIS A 79 -5.26 -1.36 1.79
C HIS A 79 -5.62 -1.93 3.16
N SER A 80 -5.07 -3.07 3.59
CA SER A 80 -5.41 -3.72 4.86
C SER A 80 -5.21 -2.79 6.07
N GLY A 81 -4.12 -2.02 6.08
CA GLY A 81 -3.84 -1.01 7.09
C GLY A 81 -4.70 0.26 6.98
N GLY A 82 -5.40 0.46 5.86
CA GLY A 82 -6.19 1.67 5.59
C GLY A 82 -7.35 1.86 6.57
N LYS A 83 -8.05 0.77 6.93
CA LYS A 83 -9.15 0.82 7.91
C LYS A 83 -8.65 1.15 9.31
N GLU A 84 -7.52 0.58 9.72
CA GLU A 84 -6.92 0.84 11.02
C GLU A 84 -6.39 2.27 11.10
N ASN A 85 -5.71 2.75 10.04
CA ASN A 85 -5.24 4.11 9.92
C ASN A 85 -6.39 5.13 9.93
N LEU A 86 -7.49 4.84 9.21
CA LEU A 86 -8.68 5.69 9.24
C LEU A 86 -9.28 5.74 10.64
N THR A 87 -9.51 4.59 11.27
CA THR A 87 -10.03 4.51 12.65
C THR A 87 -9.13 5.30 13.61
N LYS A 88 -7.82 5.08 13.53
CA LYS A 88 -6.82 5.75 14.36
C LYS A 88 -6.83 7.27 14.21
N VAL A 89 -7.02 7.80 13.00
CA VAL A 89 -7.04 9.26 12.79
C VAL A 89 -8.35 9.91 13.21
N THR A 90 -9.48 9.19 13.09
CA THR A 90 -10.82 9.72 13.38
C THR A 90 -11.26 9.53 14.83
N ASP A 91 -10.72 8.54 15.52
CA ASP A 91 -11.04 8.27 16.92
C ASP A 91 -10.42 9.30 17.86
N SER A 92 -11.02 9.44 19.05
CA SER A 92 -10.47 10.32 20.08
C SER A 92 -9.27 9.67 20.78
N VAL A 93 -8.25 10.48 21.07
CA VAL A 93 -7.10 10.07 21.88
C VAL A 93 -7.16 10.75 23.25
N VAL A 94 -6.90 10.00 24.32
CA VAL A 94 -6.84 10.54 25.69
C VAL A 94 -5.38 10.80 26.07
N ASP A 95 -5.07 12.04 26.44
CA ASP A 95 -3.76 12.43 26.98
C ASP A 95 -3.95 13.13 28.33
N ARG A 96 -3.33 12.59 29.38
CA ARG A 96 -3.39 13.11 30.76
C ARG A 96 -4.83 13.38 31.25
N GLY A 97 -5.73 12.43 31.02
CA GLY A 97 -7.13 12.52 31.44
C GLY A 97 -8.00 13.46 30.58
N ARG A 98 -7.45 14.08 29.53
CA ARG A 98 -8.18 14.92 28.60
C ARG A 98 -8.36 14.21 27.26
N SER A 99 -9.60 14.13 26.78
CA SER A 99 -9.90 13.63 25.44
C SER A 99 -9.62 14.70 24.36
N TYR A 100 -8.97 14.27 23.29
CA TYR A 100 -8.69 15.03 22.08
C TYR A 100 -9.40 14.35 20.92
N ARG A 101 -10.39 15.04 20.32
CA ARG A 101 -11.13 14.51 19.17
C ARG A 101 -10.19 14.12 18.02
N GLY A 102 -10.59 13.12 17.24
CA GLY A 102 -9.95 12.79 15.98
C GLY A 102 -10.08 13.89 14.93
N LEU A 103 -9.39 13.66 13.82
CA LEU A 103 -9.49 14.45 12.61
C LEU A 103 -10.85 14.20 11.95
N ASN A 104 -11.54 15.27 11.54
CA ASN A 104 -12.76 15.15 10.76
C ASN A 104 -12.51 15.67 9.34
N PHE A 105 -12.48 14.76 8.37
CA PHE A 105 -12.27 15.08 6.95
C PHE A 105 -13.39 15.90 6.30
N PHE A 106 -14.52 16.10 6.98
CA PHE A 106 -15.64 16.94 6.50
C PHE A 106 -15.74 18.26 7.28
N ALA A 107 -14.93 18.46 8.32
CA ALA A 107 -14.89 19.72 9.03
C ALA A 107 -13.98 20.71 8.29
N GLU A 108 -14.56 21.83 7.85
CA GLU A 108 -13.83 22.87 7.10
C GLU A 108 -12.52 23.28 7.77
N ARG A 109 -12.53 23.50 9.09
CA ARG A 109 -11.33 23.90 9.83
C ARG A 109 -10.23 22.84 9.83
N ASP A 110 -10.59 21.55 9.88
CA ASP A 110 -9.60 20.48 9.84
C ASP A 110 -9.00 20.38 8.43
N LEU A 111 -9.83 20.50 7.39
CA LEU A 111 -9.39 20.52 5.99
C LEU A 111 -8.48 21.71 5.67
N GLN A 112 -8.83 22.92 6.13
CA GLN A 112 -7.99 24.11 5.98
C GLN A 112 -6.62 23.91 6.64
N VAL A 113 -6.59 23.30 7.83
CA VAL A 113 -5.32 22.97 8.49
C VAL A 113 -4.50 21.98 7.65
N LEU A 114 -5.11 20.91 7.12
CA LEU A 114 -4.42 19.95 6.25
C LEU A 114 -3.86 20.61 4.98
N GLU A 115 -4.63 21.50 4.37
CA GLU A 115 -4.27 22.25 3.16
C GLU A 115 -3.09 23.21 3.41
N VAL A 116 -3.07 23.89 4.55
CA VAL A 116 -1.95 24.78 4.88
C VAL A 116 -0.70 23.97 5.20
N ILE A 117 -0.80 22.92 6.02
CA ILE A 117 0.38 22.11 6.39
C ILE A 117 0.92 21.27 5.22
N SER A 118 0.13 21.05 4.16
CA SER A 118 0.56 20.35 2.95
C SER A 118 1.45 21.17 2.02
N ARG A 119 1.61 22.47 2.29
CA ARG A 119 2.47 23.35 1.47
C ARG A 119 3.91 22.87 1.45
N GLY A 120 4.54 22.94 0.27
CA GLY A 120 5.90 22.44 0.04
C GLY A 120 6.93 23.04 1.01
N GLU A 121 6.83 24.33 1.31
CA GLU A 121 7.70 25.03 2.27
C GLU A 121 7.74 24.36 3.65
N TYR A 122 6.60 23.87 4.15
CA TYR A 122 6.51 23.20 5.44
C TYR A 122 6.94 21.73 5.37
N MET A 123 6.75 21.08 4.22
CA MET A 123 7.26 19.73 3.98
C MET A 123 8.79 19.71 3.94
N THR A 124 9.42 20.76 3.41
CA THR A 124 10.88 20.87 3.26
C THR A 124 11.55 21.43 4.51
N PHE A 125 11.04 22.52 5.08
CA PHE A 125 11.74 23.27 6.13
C PHE A 125 11.10 23.15 7.52
N GLY A 126 9.96 22.45 7.62
CA GLY A 126 9.17 22.31 8.84
C GLY A 126 8.30 23.53 9.10
N MET A 127 7.26 23.33 9.89
CA MET A 127 6.27 24.35 10.24
C MET A 127 6.34 24.77 11.71
N GLN A 128 6.01 26.03 11.98
CA GLN A 128 5.65 26.49 13.33
C GLN A 128 4.19 26.92 13.36
N GLY A 129 3.56 26.82 14.52
CA GLY A 129 2.14 27.22 14.66
C GLY A 129 1.88 28.68 14.26
N LYS A 130 2.86 29.58 14.46
CA LYS A 130 2.72 30.99 14.06
C LYS A 130 2.62 31.15 12.55
N ASP A 131 3.31 30.31 11.77
CA ASP A 131 3.37 30.38 10.31
C ASP A 131 2.06 29.83 9.73
N ILE A 132 1.60 28.68 10.25
CA ILE A 132 0.30 28.09 9.86
C ILE A 132 -0.86 29.06 10.15
N ARG A 133 -0.81 29.76 11.29
CA ARG A 133 -1.85 30.71 11.68
C ARG A 133 -1.97 31.89 10.69
N GLN A 134 -0.92 32.26 9.97
CA GLN A 134 -1.00 33.35 8.97
C GLN A 134 -1.93 33.02 7.81
N HIS A 135 -2.24 31.72 7.61
CA HIS A 135 -3.14 31.25 6.56
C HIS A 135 -4.53 30.86 7.06
N LEU A 136 -4.80 31.01 8.36
CA LEU A 136 -6.07 30.61 8.98
C LEU A 136 -6.71 31.79 9.70
N GLU A 137 -7.90 32.16 9.26
CA GLU A 137 -8.65 33.28 9.86
C GLU A 137 -9.13 32.92 11.27
N ASN A 138 -9.14 33.93 12.15
CA ASN A 138 -9.76 33.85 13.49
C ASN A 138 -9.19 32.75 14.42
N ILE A 139 -7.93 32.34 14.24
CA ILE A 139 -7.26 31.37 15.13
C ILE A 139 -6.35 32.10 16.12
N SER A 140 -6.67 32.00 17.41
CA SER A 140 -5.79 32.49 18.48
C SER A 140 -4.53 31.62 18.62
N PRO A 141 -3.40 32.16 19.11
CA PRO A 141 -2.20 31.35 19.33
C PRO A 141 -2.44 30.15 20.26
N SER A 142 -3.30 30.30 21.28
CA SER A 142 -3.67 29.21 22.17
C SER A 142 -4.53 28.13 21.49
N ALA A 143 -5.39 28.50 20.54
CA ALA A 143 -6.11 27.54 19.69
C ALA A 143 -5.14 26.79 18.77
N MET A 144 -4.18 27.49 18.19
CA MET A 144 -3.17 26.88 17.31
C MET A 144 -2.30 25.86 18.05
N SER A 145 -1.85 26.18 19.26
CA SER A 145 -1.12 25.24 20.12
C SER A 145 -1.93 23.97 20.42
N ARG A 146 -3.25 24.11 20.63
CA ARG A 146 -4.15 22.95 20.83
C ARG A 146 -4.32 22.12 19.57
N ILE A 147 -4.44 22.76 18.40
CA ILE A 147 -4.49 22.06 17.11
C ILE A 147 -3.20 21.28 16.89
N PHE A 148 -2.03 21.90 17.05
CA PHE A 148 -0.74 21.22 16.91
C PHE A 148 -0.59 20.07 17.90
N LYS A 149 -0.97 20.28 19.17
CA LYS A 149 -0.97 19.19 20.16
C LYS A 149 -1.86 18.03 19.70
N ARG A 150 -3.06 18.31 19.21
CA ARG A 150 -3.98 17.30 18.69
C ARG A 150 -3.39 16.54 17.50
N LEU A 151 -2.82 17.25 16.52
CA LEU A 151 -2.16 16.63 15.36
C LEU A 151 -1.00 15.71 15.77
N ARG A 152 -0.23 16.08 16.81
CA ARG A 152 0.84 15.24 17.34
C ARG A 152 0.33 13.98 18.04
N LEU A 153 -0.72 14.12 18.84
CA LEU A 153 -1.31 12.98 19.55
C LEU A 153 -1.86 11.94 18.57
N HIS A 154 -2.39 12.40 17.43
CA HIS A 154 -2.82 11.54 16.32
C HIS A 154 -1.66 11.07 15.42
N GLY A 155 -0.42 11.47 15.70
CA GLY A 155 0.75 11.06 14.94
C GLY A 155 0.86 11.69 13.54
N ILE A 156 0.05 12.69 13.21
CA ILE A 156 0.08 13.38 11.91
C ILE A 156 1.35 14.24 11.79
N ILE A 157 1.75 14.87 12.89
CA ILE A 157 2.94 15.71 12.93
C ILE A 157 3.85 15.30 14.10
N GLU A 158 5.14 15.50 13.94
CA GLU A 158 6.13 15.30 14.98
C GLU A 158 6.96 16.55 15.21
N ARG A 159 7.52 16.70 16.41
CA ARG A 159 8.34 17.86 16.78
C ARG A 159 9.81 17.50 16.63
N VAL A 160 10.59 18.36 16.01
CA VAL A 160 12.06 18.21 16.00
C VAL A 160 12.63 18.60 17.35
N GLN A 161 13.47 17.71 17.91
CA GLN A 161 14.16 17.95 19.18
C GLN A 161 15.01 19.22 19.11
N GLY A 162 15.01 20.00 20.19
CA GLY A 162 15.79 21.25 20.27
C GLY A 162 15.24 22.43 19.46
N THR A 163 14.10 22.27 18.76
CA THR A 163 13.48 23.37 18.00
C THR A 163 11.98 23.50 18.28
N TYR A 164 11.36 24.54 17.71
CA TYR A 164 9.91 24.73 17.68
C TYR A 164 9.27 24.25 16.36
N LYS A 165 10.04 23.57 15.50
CA LYS A 165 9.59 23.10 14.21
C LYS A 165 8.92 21.73 14.30
N TYR A 166 7.91 21.56 13.46
CA TYR A 166 7.18 20.31 13.28
C TYR A 166 7.26 19.86 11.83
N PHE A 167 7.24 18.55 11.62
CA PHE A 167 7.16 17.93 10.29
C PHE A 167 5.98 16.98 10.25
N ALA A 168 5.39 16.83 9.06
CA ALA A 168 4.44 15.75 8.83
C ALA A 168 5.18 14.40 8.84
N THR A 169 4.66 13.44 9.60
CA THR A 169 5.19 12.06 9.62
C THR A 169 4.84 11.36 8.30
N ALA A 170 5.39 10.17 8.04
CA ALA A 170 4.99 9.36 6.88
C ALA A 170 3.47 9.10 6.88
N TYR A 171 2.94 8.63 8.01
CA TYR A 171 1.50 8.48 8.27
C TYR A 171 0.72 9.79 8.07
N GLY A 172 1.24 10.90 8.60
CA GLY A 172 0.62 12.22 8.44
C GLY A 172 0.49 12.65 6.98
N LYS A 173 1.50 12.37 6.15
CA LYS A 173 1.46 12.67 4.71
C LYS A 173 0.37 11.86 4.00
N GLU A 174 0.22 10.58 4.32
CA GLU A 174 -0.86 9.74 3.80
C GLU A 174 -2.24 10.29 4.18
N ILE A 175 -2.43 10.67 5.46
CA ILE A 175 -3.67 11.27 5.97
C ILE A 175 -4.00 12.59 5.28
N ILE A 176 -3.01 13.49 5.14
CA ILE A 176 -3.17 14.77 4.45
C ILE A 176 -3.59 14.54 3.00
N ALA A 177 -2.87 13.67 2.29
CA ALA A 177 -3.16 13.34 0.90
C ALA A 177 -4.57 12.75 0.73
N ALA A 178 -4.96 11.79 1.57
CA ALA A 178 -6.28 11.18 1.54
C ALA A 178 -7.39 12.20 1.77
N GLY A 179 -7.27 13.04 2.81
CA GLY A 179 -8.27 14.05 3.13
C GLY A 179 -8.49 15.08 2.03
N LEU A 180 -7.39 15.61 1.48
CA LEU A 180 -7.47 16.59 0.39
C LEU A 180 -7.94 15.96 -0.93
N THR A 181 -7.58 14.70 -1.19
CA THR A 181 -8.05 13.95 -2.37
C THR A 181 -9.57 13.74 -2.32
N VAL A 182 -10.09 13.24 -1.19
CA VAL A 182 -11.53 13.04 -1.02
C VAL A 182 -12.29 14.35 -1.19
N ARG A 183 -11.82 15.45 -0.59
CA ARG A 183 -12.45 16.77 -0.76
C ARG A 183 -12.40 17.24 -2.21
N ASN A 184 -11.21 17.35 -2.80
CA ASN A 184 -11.00 18.11 -4.03
C ASN A 184 -11.26 17.30 -5.30
N LEU A 185 -11.04 15.99 -5.27
CA LEU A 185 -11.13 15.13 -6.44
C LEU A 185 -12.38 14.25 -6.45
N VAL A 186 -13.06 14.09 -5.31
CA VAL A 186 -14.28 13.26 -5.22
C VAL A 186 -15.50 14.11 -4.88
N LEU A 187 -15.49 14.78 -3.73
CA LEU A 187 -16.69 15.46 -3.20
C LEU A 187 -17.02 16.75 -3.96
N ILE A 188 -16.05 17.64 -4.19
CA ILE A 188 -16.29 18.90 -4.91
C ILE A 188 -16.78 18.61 -6.35
N PRO A 189 -16.13 17.74 -7.15
CA PRO A 189 -16.61 17.44 -8.50
C PRO A 189 -17.97 16.75 -8.54
N ALA A 190 -18.30 15.91 -7.54
CA ALA A 190 -19.60 15.23 -7.49
C ALA A 190 -20.77 16.16 -7.13
N LEU A 191 -20.48 17.37 -6.63
CA LEU A 191 -21.47 18.37 -6.22
C LEU A 191 -21.48 19.61 -7.14
N ALA A 192 -20.73 19.57 -8.24
CA ALA A 192 -20.67 20.62 -9.26
C ALA A 192 -21.74 20.41 -10.34
#